data_AF-A0AAD9TQB9-F1
#
_entry.id   AF-A0AAD9TQB9-F1
#
_cell.length_a   1.000
_cell.length_b   1.000
_cell.length_c   1.000
_cell.angle_alpha   90.00
_cell.angle_beta   90.00
_cell.angle_gamma   90.00
#
_symmetry.space_group_name_H-M   'P 1'
#
loop_
_entity.id
_entity.type
_entity.pdbx_description
1 polymer ?
#
loop_
_entity_poly.entity_id
_entity_poly.type
_entity_poly.pdbx_seq_one_letter_code
_entity_poly.pdbx_strand_id
1 'polypeptide(L)'
;MRSTMNDKDKLADKIDSIDKENIENTLKEALEWLDHNQNADKDDFDDKLKEVEAVCNPVIKQVYENSSAADSQDGEEPNDEL
;
A
#
# COMPACT_ATOMS: atom_id res chain seq x y z
N MET A 1 -1.84 -6.32 -1.56
CA MET A 1 -0.76 -5.34 -1.28
C MET A 1 0.60 -5.80 -1.79
N ARG A 2 1.21 -6.89 -1.28
CA ARG A 2 2.54 -7.33 -1.76
C ARG A 2 2.66 -7.46 -3.28
N SER A 3 1.67 -8.08 -3.93
CA SER A 3 1.67 -8.22 -5.40
C SER A 3 1.66 -6.87 -6.13
N THR A 4 0.97 -5.87 -5.58
CA THR A 4 0.87 -4.52 -6.14
C THR A 4 2.18 -3.73 -5.96
N MET A 5 2.90 -3.94 -4.85
CA MET A 5 4.20 -3.30 -4.59
C MET A 5 5.33 -3.85 -5.47
N ASN A 6 5.24 -5.11 -5.87
CA ASN A 6 6.23 -5.74 -6.75
C ASN A 6 5.92 -5.58 -8.24
N ASP A 7 4.79 -4.95 -8.56
CA ASP A 7 4.39 -4.63 -9.93
C ASP A 7 5.17 -3.40 -10.40
N LYS A 8 6.12 -3.64 -11.31
CA LYS A 8 7.02 -2.59 -11.85
C LYS A 8 6.26 -1.51 -12.60
N ASP A 9 5.20 -1.89 -13.29
CA ASP A 9 4.37 -0.98 -14.07
C ASP A 9 3.47 -0.09 -13.18
N LYS A 10 3.39 -0.38 -11.87
CA LYS A 10 2.51 0.35 -10.93
C LYS A 10 3.27 1.10 -9.85
N LEU A 11 3.94 0.37 -8.96
CA LEU A 11 4.47 0.94 -7.72
C LEU A 11 5.96 0.62 -7.50
N ALA A 12 6.50 -0.45 -8.08
CA ALA A 12 7.82 -0.95 -7.67
C ALA A 12 8.99 -0.01 -7.98
N ASP A 13 8.90 0.78 -9.07
CA ASP A 13 9.92 1.77 -9.43
C ASP A 13 9.66 3.17 -8.80
N LYS A 14 8.48 3.36 -8.19
CA LYS A 14 8.04 4.64 -7.61
C LYS A 14 8.07 4.67 -6.08
N ILE A 15 8.21 3.50 -5.45
CA ILE A 15 8.46 3.31 -4.02
C ILE A 15 9.99 3.26 -3.81
N ASP A 16 10.51 4.04 -2.87
CA ASP A 16 11.91 3.92 -2.50
C ASP A 16 12.18 2.63 -1.71
N SER A 17 13.42 2.16 -1.77
CA SER A 17 13.81 0.88 -1.18
C SER A 17 13.55 0.79 0.33
N ILE A 18 13.60 1.92 1.04
CA ILE A 18 13.39 1.97 2.50
C ILE A 18 11.91 1.77 2.81
N ASP A 19 11.03 2.50 2.12
CA ASP A 19 9.58 2.35 2.24
C ASP A 19 9.13 0.94 1.84
N LYS A 20 9.74 0.36 0.80
CA LYS A 20 9.48 -1.03 0.39
C LYS A 20 9.84 -2.01 1.50
N GLU A 21 11.04 -1.88 2.08
CA GLU A 21 11.50 -2.76 3.16
C GLU A 21 10.61 -2.64 4.40
N ASN A 22 10.23 -1.41 4.77
CA ASN A 22 9.31 -1.16 5.88
C ASN A 22 7.97 -1.87 5.69
N ILE A 23 7.35 -1.74 4.50
CA ILE A 23 6.07 -2.42 4.24
C ILE A 23 6.25 -3.95 4.24
N GLU A 24 7.32 -4.47 3.64
CA GLU A 24 7.57 -5.91 3.63
C GLU A 24 7.72 -6.47 5.05
N ASN A 25 8.44 -5.76 5.92
CA ASN A 25 8.64 -6.16 7.32
C ASN A 25 7.33 -6.09 8.10
N THR A 26 6.58 -4.99 8.02
CA THR A 26 5.25 -4.87 8.67
C THR A 26 4.29 -5.98 8.22
N LEU A 27 4.32 -6.35 6.93
CA LEU A 27 3.50 -7.46 6.44
C LEU A 27 3.98 -8.82 6.94
N LYS A 28 5.29 -9.03 7.13
CA LYS A 28 5.80 -10.28 7.76
C LYS A 28 5.34 -10.36 9.21
N GLU A 29 5.51 -9.30 9.98
CA GLU A 29 5.08 -9.23 11.38
C GLU A 29 3.56 -9.43 11.53
N ALA A 30 2.77 -8.85 10.62
CA ALA A 30 1.33 -9.06 10.60
C ALA A 30 0.97 -10.53 10.31
N LEU A 31 1.64 -11.19 9.37
CA LEU A 31 1.41 -12.61 9.08
C LEU A 31 1.79 -13.50 10.27
N GLU A 32 2.95 -13.27 10.89
CA GLU A 32 3.36 -13.99 12.10
C GLU A 32 2.39 -13.76 13.27
N TRP A 33 1.91 -12.53 13.42
CA TRP A 33 0.90 -12.22 14.40
C TRP A 33 -0.41 -12.98 14.11
N LEU A 34 -0.89 -13.00 12.86
CA LEU A 34 -2.09 -13.74 12.48
C LEU A 34 -1.95 -15.25 12.75
N ASP A 35 -0.79 -15.84 12.50
CA ASP A 35 -0.53 -17.27 12.77
C ASP A 35 -0.60 -17.60 14.26
N HIS A 36 -0.15 -16.69 15.13
CA HIS A 36 -0.19 -16.88 16.58
C HIS A 36 -1.50 -16.43 17.24
N ASN A 37 -2.29 -15.58 16.56
CA ASN A 37 -3.46 -14.92 17.11
C ASN A 37 -4.74 -15.27 16.32
N GLN A 38 -4.86 -16.51 15.83
CA GLN A 38 -6.01 -16.96 15.02
C GLN A 38 -7.37 -16.86 15.73
N ASN A 39 -7.38 -16.81 17.06
CA ASN A 39 -8.59 -16.68 17.89
C ASN A 39 -8.65 -15.32 18.61
N ALA A 40 -7.93 -14.30 18.11
CA ALA A 40 -8.01 -12.96 18.67
C ALA A 40 -9.42 -12.37 18.54
N ASP A 41 -9.73 -11.37 19.35
CA ASP A 41 -11.01 -10.69 19.23
C ASP A 41 -11.01 -9.73 18.05
N LYS A 42 -12.20 -9.34 17.61
CA LYS A 42 -12.36 -8.39 16.49
C LYS A 42 -11.54 -7.11 16.71
N ASP A 43 -11.51 -6.60 17.94
CA ASP A 43 -10.80 -5.37 18.27
C ASP A 43 -9.28 -5.53 18.10
N ASP A 44 -8.72 -6.69 18.42
CA ASP A 44 -7.30 -6.98 18.22
C ASP A 44 -6.94 -7.05 16.72
N PHE A 45 -7.81 -7.66 15.90
CA PHE A 45 -7.63 -7.69 14.45
C PHE A 45 -7.74 -6.29 13.82
N ASP A 46 -8.68 -5.47 14.29
CA ASP A 46 -8.85 -4.09 13.85
C ASP A 46 -7.61 -3.25 14.19
N ASP A 47 -7.05 -3.43 15.40
CA ASP A 47 -5.84 -2.71 15.82
C ASP A 47 -4.62 -3.17 15.03
N LYS A 48 -4.46 -4.48 14.79
CA LYS A 48 -3.40 -4.99 13.91
C LYS A 48 -3.55 -4.48 12.47
N LEU A 49 -4.77 -4.39 11.96
CA LEU A 49 -5.03 -3.82 10.64
C LEU A 49 -4.62 -2.35 10.58
N LYS A 50 -4.98 -1.54 11.59
CA LYS A 50 -4.58 -0.12 11.66
C LYS A 50 -3.07 0.05 11.69
N GLU A 51 -2.33 -0.80 12.39
CA GLU A 51 -0.85 -0.78 12.37
C GLU A 51 -0.29 -1.00 10.96
N VAL A 52 -0.83 -1.99 10.24
CA VAL A 52 -0.42 -2.27 8.86
C VAL A 52 -0.77 -1.10 7.93
N GLU A 53 -1.97 -0.55 8.06
CA GLU A 53 -2.44 0.59 7.27
C GLU A 53 -1.65 1.86 7.54
N ALA A 54 -1.24 2.11 8.79
CA ALA A 54 -0.44 3.29 9.15
C ALA A 54 0.90 3.36 8.42
N VAL A 55 1.47 2.20 8.06
CA VAL A 55 2.70 2.10 7.27
C VAL A 55 2.39 2.10 5.77
N CYS A 56 1.37 1.36 5.33
CA CYS A 56 1.08 1.21 3.90
C CYS A 56 0.45 2.47 3.26
N ASN A 57 -0.46 3.14 3.96
CA ASN A 57 -1.22 4.28 3.43
C ASN A 57 -0.35 5.47 3.03
N PRO A 58 0.62 5.95 3.85
CA PRO A 58 1.46 7.07 3.44
C PRO A 58 2.31 6.75 2.21
N VAL A 59 2.81 5.52 2.09
CA VAL A 59 3.61 5.09 0.92
C VAL A 59 2.75 5.02 -0.33
N ILE A 60 1.54 4.43 -0.25
CA ILE A 60 0.61 4.38 -1.38
C ILE A 60 0.23 5.80 -1.83
N LYS A 61 0.00 6.72 -0.87
CA LYS A 61 -0.30 8.11 -1.18
C LYS A 61 0.88 8.81 -1.85
N GLN A 62 2.09 8.66 -1.31
CA GLN A 62 3.30 9.23 -1.89
C GLN A 62 3.53 8.74 -3.33
N VAL A 63 3.31 7.45 -3.57
CA VAL A 63 3.45 6.88 -4.91
C VAL A 63 2.36 7.36 -5.85
N TYR A 64 1.12 7.48 -5.38
CA TYR A 64 0.03 8.00 -6.20
C TYR A 64 0.27 9.46 -6.55
N GLU A 65 0.67 10.29 -5.59
CA GLU A 65 1.03 11.70 -5.83
C GLU A 65 2.21 11.83 -6.81
N ASN A 66 3.25 11.00 -6.66
CA ASN A 66 4.39 10.97 -7.57
C ASN A 66 4.04 10.38 -8.95
N SER A 67 3.02 9.52 -9.01
CA SER A 67 2.47 8.96 -10.25
C SER A 67 1.59 9.97 -10.99
N SER A 68 0.75 10.72 -10.29
CA SER A 68 -0.10 11.76 -10.88
C SER A 68 0.72 12.93 -11.42
N ALA A 69 1.91 13.20 -10.86
CA ALA A 69 2.87 14.13 -11.44
C ALA A 69 3.52 13.63 -12.74
N ALA A 70 3.58 12.31 -12.95
CA ALA A 70 4.11 11.67 -14.16
C ALA A 70 3.02 11.32 -15.19
N ASP A 71 1.75 11.25 -14.77
CA ASP A 71 0.56 10.94 -15.56
C ASP A 71 -0.23 12.21 -15.92
N SER A 72 0.47 13.32 -16.15
CA SER A 72 -0.12 14.54 -16.76
C SER A 72 0.25 14.67 -18.24
N GLN A 73 0.77 13.60 -18.86
CA GLN A 73 0.98 13.49 -20.30
C GLN A 73 0.63 12.07 -20.77
N ASP A 74 -0.65 11.72 -20.75
CA ASP A 74 -1.35 10.93 -21.79
C ASP A 74 -2.66 10.40 -21.18
N GLY A 75 -3.78 11.05 -21.48
CA GLY A 75 -5.09 10.58 -20.99
C GLY A 75 -6.16 11.66 -20.87
N GLU A 76 -6.30 12.49 -21.90
CA GLU A 76 -7.51 13.28 -22.10
C GLU A 76 -8.69 12.32 -22.34
N GLU A 77 -9.58 12.17 -21.36
CA GLU A 77 -11.01 12.07 -21.67
C GLU A 77 -11.76 13.12 -20.85
N PRO A 78 -12.28 14.18 -21.50
CA PRO A 78 -13.24 15.07 -20.88
C PRO A 78 -14.51 14.25 -20.71
N ASN A 79 -14.94 14.01 -19.47
CA ASN A 79 -16.28 13.51 -19.22
C ASN A 79 -17.28 14.64 -19.49
N ASP A 80 -17.56 14.82 -20.78
CA ASP A 80 -18.60 15.66 -21.37
C ASP A 80 -19.99 15.23 -20.88
N GLU A 81 -20.90 16.19 -20.88
CA GLU A 81 -22.23 16.17 -20.27
C GLU A 81 -23.15 15.03 -20.75
N LEU A 82 -23.98 14.49 -19.84
CA LEU A 82 -25.44 14.29 -20.02
C LEU A 82 -26.15 13.86 -18.71
#